data_AF-A0A8T5HPW5-F1
#
_entry.id   AF-A0A8T5HPW5-F1
#
_cell.length_a   1.000
_cell.length_b   1.000
_cell.length_c   1.000
_cell.angle_alpha   90.00
_cell.angle_beta   90.00
_cell.angle_gamma   90.00
#
_symmetry.space_group_name_H-M   'P 1'
#
loop_
_entity.id
_entity.type
_entity.pdbx_description
1 polymer ?
#
loop_
_entity_poly.entity_id
_entity_poly.type
_entity_poly.pdbx_seq_one_letter_code
_entity_poly.pdbx_strand_id
1 'polypeptide(L)'
;MATLDRVVEMQQQNKTDIEITAQLQNEGIAPAEIDDAINQAQIKNAVSPPTQTPPQEMQPSITAQQPAAPEVYPPQAQAPQPEALPQEPEPQQPQQPEQEQPQMQQPQQPQEYYQPTPQAYQDQNYYEPQGSLDSETISEIAEQVATEKLEDYKSKVGDIASFKNQMQNQVNDIDDRLKRIESSIQQLQNAILGKIGEYGENYAMVHKDLDNLHGTVAKLMNPLIDNVNEMKKVSK
;
A
#
# COMPACT_ATOMS: atom_id res chain seq x y z
N MET A 1 0.57 24.19 -4.83
CA MET A 1 1.96 24.38 -4.35
C MET A 1 2.15 24.05 -2.86
N ALA A 2 1.13 23.65 -2.09
CA ALA A 2 1.25 23.51 -0.64
C ALA A 2 1.43 22.07 -0.11
N THR A 3 1.06 21.04 -0.89
CA THR A 3 1.00 19.65 -0.42
C THR A 3 2.38 19.05 -0.17
N LEU A 4 3.34 19.26 -1.08
CA LEU A 4 4.73 18.84 -0.91
C LEU A 4 5.39 19.48 0.33
N ASP A 5 5.23 20.78 0.51
CA ASP A 5 5.83 21.48 1.66
C ASP A 5 5.25 20.97 2.99
N ARG A 6 3.96 20.66 3.01
CA ARG A 6 3.27 20.09 4.18
C ARG A 6 3.73 18.68 4.51
N VAL A 7 3.94 17.85 3.49
CA VAL A 7 4.51 16.50 3.65
C VAL A 7 5.92 16.59 4.24
N VAL A 8 6.77 17.47 3.70
CA VAL A 8 8.14 17.67 4.20
C VAL A 8 8.15 18.17 5.65
N GLU A 9 7.27 19.12 5.99
CA GLU A 9 7.11 19.62 7.36
C GLU A 9 6.68 18.51 8.33
N MET A 10 5.70 17.68 7.93
CA MET A 10 5.22 16.59 8.78
C MET A 10 6.24 15.46 8.91
N GLN A 11 7.04 15.18 7.89
CA GLN A 11 8.17 14.25 7.97
C GLN A 11 9.25 14.77 8.94
N GLN A 12 9.52 16.07 8.96
CA GLN A 12 10.42 16.68 9.96
C GLN A 12 9.87 16.57 11.40
N GLN A 13 8.54 16.50 11.55
CA GLN A 13 7.88 16.24 12.83
C GLN A 13 7.86 14.74 13.23
N ASN A 14 8.58 13.86 12.51
CA ASN A 14 8.61 12.41 12.71
C ASN A 14 7.24 11.72 12.56
N LYS A 15 6.31 12.30 11.79
CA LYS A 15 5.06 11.61 11.44
C LYS A 15 5.31 10.56 10.37
N THR A 16 4.60 9.44 10.48
CA THR A 16 4.64 8.36 9.49
C THR A 16 3.84 8.74 8.24
N ASP A 17 4.18 8.14 7.09
CA ASP A 17 3.47 8.38 5.81
C ASP A 17 1.97 8.05 5.90
N ILE A 18 1.59 7.12 6.78
CA ILE A 18 0.19 6.75 7.08
C ILE A 18 -0.52 7.88 7.81
N GLU A 19 0.12 8.46 8.83
CA GLU A 19 -0.42 9.60 9.59
C GLU A 19 -0.51 10.87 8.73
N ILE A 20 0.49 11.09 7.88
CA ILE A 20 0.53 12.18 6.89
C ILE A 20 -0.65 12.06 5.93
N THR A 21 -0.86 10.85 5.39
CA THR A 21 -1.96 10.58 4.45
C THR A 21 -3.32 10.81 5.10
N ALA A 22 -3.52 10.28 6.31
CA ALA A 22 -4.77 10.48 7.04
C ALA A 22 -5.03 11.97 7.34
N GLN A 23 -4.00 12.74 7.68
CA GLN A 23 -4.14 14.16 7.97
C GLN A 23 -4.45 14.98 6.71
N LEU A 24 -3.75 14.73 5.60
CA LEU A 24 -3.97 15.47 4.35
C LEU A 24 -5.30 15.12 3.69
N GLN A 25 -5.78 13.89 3.84
CA GLN A 25 -7.14 13.51 3.43
C GLN A 25 -8.21 14.25 4.25
N ASN A 26 -8.00 14.42 5.57
CA ASN A 26 -8.89 15.23 6.41
C ASN A 26 -8.86 16.72 6.04
N GLU A 27 -7.75 17.21 5.47
CA GLU A 27 -7.60 18.55 4.91
C GLU A 27 -8.23 18.69 3.50
N GLY A 28 -8.83 17.60 2.97
CA GLY A 28 -9.56 17.59 1.69
C GLY A 28 -8.67 17.42 0.45
N ILE A 29 -7.41 17.04 0.64
CA ILE A 29 -6.47 16.83 -0.46
C ILE A 29 -6.73 15.47 -1.11
N ALA A 30 -6.68 15.43 -2.45
CA ALA A 30 -6.91 14.20 -3.20
C ALA A 30 -5.82 13.15 -2.91
N PRO A 31 -6.17 11.86 -2.75
CA PRO A 31 -5.20 10.79 -2.47
C PRO A 31 -4.03 10.74 -3.46
N ALA A 32 -4.31 10.92 -4.75
CA ALA A 32 -3.27 10.94 -5.79
C ALA A 32 -2.27 12.09 -5.63
N GLU A 33 -2.70 13.25 -5.13
CA GLU A 33 -1.83 14.40 -4.88
C GLU A 33 -0.96 14.20 -3.63
N ILE A 34 -1.49 13.48 -2.63
CA ILE A 34 -0.75 13.07 -1.43
C ILE A 34 0.37 12.09 -1.80
N ASP A 35 0.04 11.06 -2.58
CA ASP A 35 0.99 10.04 -2.99
C ASP A 35 2.13 10.63 -3.83
N ASP A 36 1.80 11.54 -4.76
CA ASP A 36 2.81 12.25 -5.56
C ASP A 36 3.71 13.14 -4.68
N ALA A 37 3.13 13.85 -3.71
CA ALA A 37 3.87 14.69 -2.78
C ALA A 37 4.81 13.90 -1.85
N ILE A 38 4.38 12.73 -1.34
CA ILE A 38 5.19 11.83 -0.51
C ILE A 38 6.38 11.30 -1.30
N ASN A 39 6.14 10.80 -2.52
CA ASN A 39 7.20 10.31 -3.38
C ASN A 39 8.23 11.41 -3.71
N GLN A 40 7.76 12.63 -4.03
CA GLN A 40 8.65 13.76 -4.29
C GLN A 40 9.45 14.18 -3.05
N ALA A 41 8.87 14.14 -1.85
CA ALA A 41 9.56 14.45 -0.61
C ALA A 41 10.67 13.44 -0.30
N GLN A 42 10.40 12.14 -0.48
CA GLN A 42 11.38 11.08 -0.29
C GLN A 42 12.56 11.21 -1.26
N ILE A 43 12.29 11.51 -2.53
CA ILE A 43 13.34 11.74 -3.54
C ILE A 43 14.18 12.98 -3.17
N LYS A 44 13.55 14.08 -2.73
CA LYS A 44 14.27 15.30 -2.31
C LYS A 44 15.18 15.07 -1.09
N ASN A 45 14.74 14.27 -0.12
CA ASN A 45 15.57 13.88 1.02
C ASN A 45 16.73 12.96 0.63
N ALA A 46 16.54 12.09 -0.37
CA ALA A 46 17.59 11.20 -0.87
C ALA A 46 18.66 11.93 -1.72
N VAL A 47 18.30 13.04 -2.37
CA VAL A 47 19.17 13.81 -3.28
C VAL A 47 19.89 14.95 -2.55
N SER A 48 19.45 15.32 -1.34
CA SER A 48 20.10 16.36 -0.52
C SER A 48 21.16 15.72 0.39
N PRO A 49 22.45 16.10 0.30
CA PRO A 49 23.48 15.54 1.17
C PRO A 49 23.21 15.91 2.64
N PRO A 50 23.33 14.97 3.60
CA PRO A 50 22.96 15.21 4.98
C PRO A 50 23.94 16.21 5.61
N THR A 51 23.43 17.39 5.94
CA THR A 51 24.11 18.29 6.89
C THR A 51 23.74 17.82 8.29
N GLN A 52 24.79 17.45 9.03
CA GLN A 52 24.87 16.98 10.40
C GLN A 52 23.77 17.49 11.36
N THR A 53 23.09 16.55 12.02
CA THR A 53 22.54 16.68 13.39
C THR A 53 22.61 15.33 14.12
N PRO A 54 22.87 15.31 15.45
CA PRO A 54 23.34 14.13 16.16
C PRO A 54 22.22 13.15 16.55
N PRO A 55 22.54 11.85 16.80
CA PRO A 55 21.54 10.84 17.13
C PRO A 55 21.03 11.02 18.56
N GLN A 56 19.72 11.16 18.71
CA GLN A 56 19.03 11.08 19.99
C GLN A 56 18.63 9.63 20.27
N GLU A 57 18.93 9.22 21.50
CA GLU A 57 18.88 7.87 22.05
C GLU A 57 17.50 7.20 21.93
N MET A 58 17.45 6.02 21.32
CA MET A 58 16.29 5.12 21.40
C MET A 58 16.47 4.17 22.59
N GLN A 59 15.53 4.24 23.53
CA GLN A 59 15.44 3.36 24.70
C GLN A 59 15.03 1.92 24.31
N PRO A 60 15.56 0.87 24.96
CA PRO A 60 15.17 -0.51 24.68
C PRO A 60 13.91 -0.92 25.46
N SER A 61 12.96 -1.56 24.76
CA SER A 61 11.85 -2.28 25.40
C SER A 61 12.29 -3.68 25.80
N ILE A 62 12.33 -3.93 27.11
CA ILE A 62 12.58 -5.22 27.75
C ILE A 62 11.32 -6.11 27.66
N THR A 63 11.36 -7.17 26.86
CA THR A 63 10.35 -8.25 26.95
C THR A 63 10.85 -9.29 27.95
N ALA A 64 10.24 -9.30 29.14
CA ALA A 64 10.51 -10.27 30.19
C ALA A 64 9.92 -11.65 29.82
N GLN A 65 10.80 -12.65 29.81
CA GLN A 65 10.46 -14.08 29.78
C GLN A 65 9.86 -14.52 31.11
N GLN A 66 8.86 -15.41 31.06
CA GLN A 66 8.39 -16.16 32.23
C GLN A 66 8.40 -17.68 31.94
N PRO A 67 8.80 -18.55 32.90
CA PRO A 67 9.13 -19.95 32.64
C PRO A 67 7.96 -20.94 32.84
N ALA A 68 8.14 -22.13 32.27
CA ALA A 68 7.24 -23.29 32.26
C ALA A 68 7.07 -24.01 33.61
N ALA A 69 5.95 -24.73 33.76
CA ALA A 69 5.79 -25.88 34.66
C ALA A 69 4.85 -26.95 34.03
N PRO A 70 4.98 -28.25 34.39
CA PRO A 70 4.52 -29.41 33.60
C PRO A 70 3.30 -30.15 34.19
N GLU A 71 2.99 -31.35 33.64
CA GLU A 71 2.08 -32.44 34.10
C GLU A 71 0.62 -32.43 33.54
N VAL A 72 -0.08 -33.51 33.11
CA VAL A 72 -0.03 -35.00 33.17
C VAL A 72 -0.89 -35.58 31.98
N TYR A 73 -0.61 -36.78 31.44
CA TYR A 73 -1.55 -37.64 30.65
C TYR A 73 -2.04 -38.80 31.55
N PRO A 74 -3.25 -39.44 31.45
CA PRO A 74 -4.00 -39.91 30.24
C PRO A 74 -5.57 -39.89 30.46
N PRO A 75 -6.50 -40.66 29.81
CA PRO A 75 -6.43 -41.67 28.73
C PRO A 75 -7.42 -41.47 27.54
N GLN A 76 -7.26 -42.33 26.52
CA GLN A 76 -8.09 -42.45 25.31
C GLN A 76 -9.59 -42.70 25.61
N ALA A 77 -10.47 -41.99 24.89
CA ALA A 77 -11.87 -42.37 24.68
C ALA A 77 -12.34 -41.93 23.28
N GLN A 78 -13.32 -42.67 22.78
CA GLN A 78 -13.77 -42.87 21.40
C GLN A 78 -14.24 -41.60 20.65
N ALA A 79 -14.16 -41.67 19.32
CA ALA A 79 -14.71 -40.67 18.39
C ALA A 79 -16.25 -40.63 18.43
N PRO A 80 -16.86 -39.43 18.56
CA PRO A 80 -18.24 -39.18 18.14
C PRO A 80 -18.29 -38.61 16.72
N GLN A 81 -19.38 -38.91 16.02
CA GLN A 81 -19.74 -38.39 14.70
C GLN A 81 -19.85 -36.86 14.69
N PRO A 82 -19.71 -36.19 13.53
CA PRO A 82 -19.91 -34.75 13.44
C PRO A 82 -21.38 -34.37 13.62
N GLU A 83 -21.66 -33.67 14.72
CA GLU A 83 -22.88 -32.91 14.97
C GLU A 83 -22.89 -31.63 14.11
N ALA A 84 -24.07 -31.29 13.60
CA ALA A 84 -24.30 -30.10 12.79
C ALA A 84 -24.05 -28.81 13.59
N LEU A 85 -23.27 -27.90 13.01
CA LEU A 85 -23.03 -26.57 13.56
C LEU A 85 -24.29 -25.68 13.49
N PRO A 86 -24.55 -24.86 14.53
CA PRO A 86 -25.54 -23.79 14.48
C PRO A 86 -25.17 -22.72 13.45
N GLN A 87 -26.15 -22.26 12.67
CA GLN A 87 -26.02 -21.11 11.78
C GLN A 87 -25.88 -19.82 12.60
N GLU A 88 -24.80 -19.10 12.39
CA GLU A 88 -24.58 -17.74 12.91
C GLU A 88 -25.31 -16.73 11.99
N PRO A 89 -25.98 -15.69 12.52
CA PRO A 89 -26.75 -14.75 11.70
C PRO A 89 -25.83 -13.82 10.88
N GLU A 90 -26.11 -13.71 9.58
CA GLU A 90 -25.44 -12.80 8.66
C GLU A 90 -25.59 -11.31 9.06
N PRO A 91 -24.57 -10.46 8.81
CA PRO A 91 -24.67 -9.02 9.02
C PRO A 91 -25.60 -8.37 7.98
N GLN A 92 -26.61 -7.65 8.47
CA GLN A 92 -27.53 -6.85 7.66
C GLN A 92 -26.78 -5.72 6.94
N GLN A 93 -26.88 -5.67 5.61
CA GLN A 93 -26.45 -4.54 4.80
C GLN A 93 -27.34 -3.30 5.07
N PRO A 94 -26.79 -2.07 5.06
CA PRO A 94 -27.58 -0.85 5.17
C PRO A 94 -28.44 -0.65 3.91
N GLN A 95 -29.75 -0.51 4.12
CA GLN A 95 -30.75 -0.15 3.11
C GLN A 95 -30.47 1.25 2.56
N GLN A 96 -30.39 1.40 1.24
CA GLN A 96 -30.44 2.69 0.56
C GLN A 96 -31.87 3.26 0.60
N PRO A 97 -32.06 4.59 0.67
CA PRO A 97 -33.38 5.19 0.57
C PRO A 97 -33.93 5.04 -0.86
N GLU A 98 -35.10 4.42 -0.99
CA GLU A 98 -35.92 4.43 -2.21
C GLU A 98 -36.32 5.87 -2.55
N GLN A 99 -35.91 6.33 -3.74
CA GLN A 99 -36.33 7.60 -4.29
C GLN A 99 -37.64 7.38 -5.06
N GLU A 100 -38.74 7.89 -4.51
CA GLU A 100 -40.08 7.81 -5.08
C GLU A 100 -40.13 8.43 -6.49
N GLN A 101 -40.43 7.62 -7.51
CA GLN A 101 -40.84 8.11 -8.83
C GLN A 101 -42.36 8.32 -8.87
N PRO A 102 -42.86 9.46 -9.37
CA PRO A 102 -44.30 9.69 -9.51
C PRO A 102 -44.88 8.83 -10.65
N GLN A 103 -45.77 7.90 -10.30
CA GLN A 103 -46.61 7.18 -11.28
C GLN A 103 -47.59 8.15 -11.94
N MET A 104 -47.49 8.34 -13.27
CA MET A 104 -48.57 8.90 -14.06
C MET A 104 -49.69 7.86 -14.21
N GLN A 105 -50.88 8.23 -13.73
CA GLN A 105 -52.13 7.50 -13.94
C GLN A 105 -52.54 7.55 -15.42
N GLN A 106 -52.74 6.38 -16.02
CA GLN A 106 -53.36 6.23 -17.32
C GLN A 106 -54.87 5.99 -17.11
N PRO A 107 -55.77 6.79 -17.71
CA PRO A 107 -57.21 6.59 -17.51
C PRO A 107 -57.71 5.40 -18.35
N GLN A 108 -58.33 4.44 -17.66
CA GLN A 108 -59.09 3.34 -18.25
C GLN A 108 -60.33 3.89 -18.98
N GLN A 109 -60.53 3.46 -20.22
CA GLN A 109 -61.78 3.66 -20.97
C GLN A 109 -62.53 2.32 -21.08
N PRO A 110 -63.87 2.27 -20.93
CA PRO A 110 -64.64 1.03 -20.82
C PRO A 110 -64.81 0.31 -22.16
N GLN A 111 -64.69 -1.02 -22.15
CA GLN A 111 -65.02 -1.89 -23.28
C GLN A 111 -66.54 -1.95 -23.49
N GLU A 112 -67.02 -1.24 -24.52
CA GLU A 112 -68.35 -1.44 -25.10
C GLU A 112 -68.33 -2.57 -26.14
N TYR A 113 -69.39 -3.37 -26.08
CA TYR A 113 -69.66 -4.57 -26.84
C TYR A 113 -70.37 -4.18 -28.15
N TYR A 114 -69.76 -4.36 -29.33
CA TYR A 114 -70.52 -4.29 -30.59
C TYR A 114 -70.13 -5.33 -31.65
N GLN A 115 -71.19 -5.71 -32.36
CA GLN A 115 -71.46 -6.79 -33.31
C GLN A 115 -70.81 -6.55 -34.70
N PRO A 116 -70.58 -7.60 -35.52
CA PRO A 116 -69.96 -7.44 -36.84
C PRO A 116 -70.97 -6.94 -37.88
N THR A 117 -70.57 -5.95 -38.69
CA THR A 117 -71.26 -5.55 -39.92
C THR A 117 -70.29 -5.57 -41.12
N PRO A 118 -70.72 -6.07 -42.29
CA PRO A 118 -69.89 -6.11 -43.50
C PRO A 118 -70.09 -4.88 -44.40
N GLN A 119 -69.07 -4.63 -45.22
CA GLN A 119 -69.05 -3.89 -46.50
C GLN A 119 -69.05 -2.34 -46.47
N ALA A 120 -67.98 -1.75 -47.03
CA ALA A 120 -67.96 -1.18 -48.40
C ALA A 120 -67.08 0.08 -48.50
N TYR A 121 -66.12 0.03 -49.44
CA TYR A 121 -65.48 1.11 -50.21
C TYR A 121 -65.24 2.49 -49.56
N GLN A 122 -63.98 2.94 -49.55
CA GLN A 122 -63.53 3.90 -50.56
C GLN A 122 -62.01 4.03 -50.63
N ASP A 123 -61.54 3.88 -51.86
CA ASP A 123 -60.27 4.31 -52.41
C ASP A 123 -59.95 5.76 -51.99
N GLN A 124 -58.86 5.95 -51.25
CA GLN A 124 -58.21 7.25 -51.16
C GLN A 124 -56.71 7.08 -51.31
N ASN A 125 -56.34 7.07 -52.58
CA ASN A 125 -55.03 7.39 -53.15
C ASN A 125 -54.27 8.40 -52.26
N TYR A 126 -53.36 7.89 -51.44
CA TYR A 126 -52.37 8.69 -50.72
C TYR A 126 -51.00 8.30 -51.23
N TYR A 127 -50.34 9.28 -51.86
CA TYR A 127 -48.98 9.25 -52.36
C TYR A 127 -48.05 8.41 -51.46
N GLU A 128 -47.54 7.30 -52.00
CA GLU A 128 -46.34 6.65 -51.48
C GLU A 128 -45.15 7.61 -51.61
N PRO A 129 -44.45 7.94 -50.52
CA PRO A 129 -43.09 8.43 -50.63
C PRO A 129 -42.21 7.23 -50.97
N GLN A 130 -41.90 7.15 -52.26
CA GLN A 130 -40.85 6.32 -52.81
C GLN A 130 -39.54 6.53 -52.02
N GLY A 131 -39.16 5.52 -51.25
CA GLY A 131 -37.95 5.54 -50.42
C GLY A 131 -38.09 4.87 -49.06
N SER A 132 -38.89 3.81 -48.94
CA SER A 132 -38.75 2.85 -47.85
C SER A 132 -37.41 2.15 -48.02
N LEU A 133 -36.36 2.67 -47.35
CA LEU A 133 -35.36 1.77 -46.81
C LEU A 133 -36.15 0.82 -45.92
N ASP A 134 -36.41 -0.39 -46.41
CA ASP A 134 -37.22 -1.38 -45.73
C ASP A 134 -36.75 -1.48 -44.28
N SER A 135 -37.68 -1.33 -43.34
CA SER A 135 -37.36 -1.45 -41.91
C SER A 135 -36.66 -2.78 -41.60
N GLU A 136 -36.93 -3.82 -42.40
CA GLU A 136 -36.20 -5.09 -42.37
C GLU A 136 -34.72 -4.94 -42.75
N THR A 137 -34.40 -4.16 -43.78
CA THR A 137 -33.00 -3.90 -44.17
C THR A 137 -32.27 -3.08 -43.10
N ILE A 138 -32.95 -2.09 -42.52
CA ILE A 138 -32.40 -1.30 -41.42
C ILE A 138 -32.22 -2.18 -40.17
N SER A 139 -33.17 -3.07 -39.89
CA SER A 139 -33.09 -4.01 -38.76
C SER A 139 -31.97 -5.03 -38.94
N GLU A 140 -31.78 -5.56 -40.14
CA GLU A 140 -30.72 -6.52 -40.47
C GLU A 140 -29.33 -5.87 -40.33
N ILE A 141 -29.16 -4.64 -40.85
CA ILE A 141 -27.93 -3.86 -40.66
C ILE A 141 -27.72 -3.55 -39.18
N ALA A 142 -28.77 -3.20 -38.43
CA ALA A 142 -28.66 -2.91 -37.01
C ALA A 142 -28.28 -4.15 -36.18
N GLU A 143 -28.85 -5.32 -36.46
CA GLU A 143 -28.47 -6.58 -35.81
C GLU A 143 -27.05 -7.00 -36.15
N GLN A 144 -26.64 -6.83 -37.42
CA GLN A 144 -25.27 -7.13 -37.84
C GLN A 144 -24.27 -6.21 -37.14
N VAL A 145 -24.52 -4.90 -37.13
CA VAL A 145 -23.67 -3.92 -36.45
C VAL A 145 -23.66 -4.14 -34.93
N ALA A 146 -24.81 -4.44 -34.33
CA ALA A 146 -24.90 -4.74 -32.91
C ALA A 146 -24.10 -5.99 -32.54
N THR A 147 -24.23 -7.07 -33.32
CA THR A 147 -23.50 -8.33 -33.10
C THR A 147 -22.00 -8.12 -33.27
N GLU A 148 -21.58 -7.45 -34.34
CA GLU A 148 -20.16 -7.14 -34.59
C GLU A 148 -19.57 -6.29 -33.45
N LYS A 149 -20.31 -5.29 -32.96
CA LYS A 149 -19.85 -4.44 -31.85
C LYS A 149 -19.85 -5.19 -30.51
N LEU A 150 -20.79 -6.11 -30.29
CA LEU A 150 -20.83 -6.94 -29.09
C LEU A 150 -19.67 -7.94 -29.07
N GLU A 151 -19.33 -8.50 -30.23
CA GLU A 151 -18.23 -9.44 -30.40
C GLU A 151 -16.86 -8.75 -30.29
N ASP A 152 -16.69 -7.57 -30.89
CA ASP A 152 -15.56 -6.67 -30.67
C ASP A 152 -15.38 -6.34 -29.18
N TYR A 153 -16.48 -6.06 -28.47
CA TYR A 153 -16.46 -5.74 -27.05
C TYR A 153 -16.10 -6.97 -26.21
N LYS A 154 -16.67 -8.15 -26.51
CA LYS A 154 -16.33 -9.41 -25.84
C LYS A 154 -14.87 -9.81 -26.05
N SER A 155 -14.32 -9.50 -27.22
CA SER A 155 -12.89 -9.67 -27.54
C SER A 155 -11.99 -8.68 -26.78
N LYS A 156 -12.39 -7.41 -26.68
CA LYS A 156 -11.63 -6.36 -25.96
C LYS A 156 -11.73 -6.46 -24.43
N VAL A 157 -12.87 -6.91 -23.91
CA VAL A 157 -13.07 -7.29 -22.50
C VAL A 157 -12.64 -8.74 -22.27
N GLY A 158 -12.02 -9.34 -23.30
CA GLY A 158 -11.57 -10.71 -23.38
C GLY A 158 -10.76 -11.11 -22.17
N ASP A 159 -11.45 -11.85 -21.32
CA ASP A 159 -10.95 -12.65 -20.22
C ASP A 159 -10.40 -11.88 -19.02
N ILE A 160 -11.31 -11.20 -18.32
CA ILE A 160 -11.11 -10.67 -16.96
C ILE A 160 -10.51 -11.74 -16.02
N ALA A 161 -10.80 -13.03 -16.24
CA ALA A 161 -10.20 -14.09 -15.45
C ALA A 161 -8.70 -14.26 -15.77
N SER A 162 -8.30 -14.17 -17.03
CA SER A 162 -6.88 -14.12 -17.41
C SER A 162 -6.16 -12.90 -16.81
N PHE A 163 -6.79 -11.73 -16.84
CA PHE A 163 -6.25 -10.51 -16.21
C PHE A 163 -6.09 -10.67 -14.70
N LYS A 164 -7.12 -11.23 -14.02
CA LYS A 164 -7.06 -11.56 -12.60
C LYS A 164 -5.92 -12.51 -12.28
N ASN A 165 -5.73 -13.56 -13.08
CA ASN A 165 -4.64 -14.51 -12.90
C ASN A 165 -3.28 -13.85 -13.12
N GLN A 166 -3.13 -13.00 -14.13
CA GLN A 166 -1.89 -12.27 -14.38
C GLN A 166 -1.58 -11.30 -13.23
N MET A 167 -2.56 -10.56 -12.74
CA MET A 167 -2.41 -9.68 -11.58
C MET A 167 -2.05 -10.47 -10.31
N GLN A 168 -2.71 -11.60 -10.05
CA GLN A 168 -2.39 -12.44 -8.89
C GLN A 168 -0.93 -12.92 -8.94
N ASN A 169 -0.47 -13.34 -10.11
CA ASN A 169 0.91 -13.78 -10.29
C ASN A 169 1.91 -12.62 -10.11
N GLN A 170 1.60 -11.44 -10.62
CA GLN A 170 2.44 -10.24 -10.44
C GLN A 170 2.48 -9.80 -8.96
N VAL A 171 1.35 -9.83 -8.26
CA VAL A 171 1.28 -9.52 -6.83
C VAL A 171 2.08 -10.53 -6.01
N ASN A 172 1.99 -11.82 -6.33
CA ASN A 172 2.77 -12.85 -5.65
C ASN A 172 4.28 -12.67 -5.90
N ASP A 173 4.70 -12.34 -7.13
CA ASP A 173 6.10 -12.04 -7.44
C ASP A 173 6.61 -10.81 -6.67
N ILE A 174 5.78 -9.77 -6.54
CA ILE A 174 6.11 -8.58 -5.74
C ILE A 174 6.27 -8.94 -4.26
N ASP A 175 5.38 -9.75 -3.69
CA ASP A 175 5.47 -10.22 -2.30
C ASP A 175 6.77 -11.00 -2.06
N ASP A 176 7.11 -11.93 -2.96
CA ASP A 176 8.36 -12.70 -2.88
C ASP A 176 9.60 -11.79 -2.99
N ARG A 177 9.56 -10.78 -3.87
CA ARG A 177 10.66 -9.81 -4.00
C ARG A 177 10.78 -8.92 -2.78
N LEU A 178 9.68 -8.49 -2.17
CA LEU A 178 9.68 -7.72 -0.93
C LEU A 178 10.28 -8.52 0.22
N LYS A 179 9.90 -9.79 0.38
CA LYS A 179 10.51 -10.69 1.39
C LYS A 179 12.02 -10.83 1.20
N ARG A 180 12.49 -10.94 -0.05
CA ARG A 180 13.93 -10.99 -0.34
C ARG A 180 14.64 -9.68 -0.01
N ILE A 181 14.00 -8.53 -0.30
CA ILE A 181 14.53 -7.21 0.05
C ILE A 181 14.61 -7.07 1.57
N GLU A 182 13.56 -7.43 2.31
CA GLU A 182 13.53 -7.42 3.77
C GLU A 182 14.68 -8.26 4.35
N SER A 183 14.85 -9.49 3.85
CA SER A 183 15.94 -10.37 4.27
C SER A 183 17.32 -9.77 3.97
N SER A 184 17.50 -9.14 2.81
CA SER A 184 18.75 -8.47 2.43
C SER A 184 19.05 -7.28 3.33
N ILE A 185 18.03 -6.51 3.72
CA ILE A 185 18.16 -5.39 4.66
C ILE A 185 18.55 -5.91 6.05
N GLN A 186 17.92 -6.97 6.54
CA GLN A 186 18.28 -7.59 7.82
C GLN A 186 19.74 -8.07 7.83
N GLN A 187 20.19 -8.71 6.74
CA GLN A 187 21.58 -9.12 6.60
C GLN A 187 22.54 -7.92 6.59
N LEU A 188 22.18 -6.85 5.88
CA LEU A 188 22.96 -5.62 5.84
C LEU A 188 23.04 -4.98 7.23
N GLN A 189 21.94 -4.91 7.97
CA GLN A 189 21.92 -4.39 9.35
C GLN A 189 22.83 -5.20 10.27
N ASN A 190 22.76 -6.53 10.20
CA ASN A 190 23.65 -7.40 10.99
C ASN A 190 25.12 -7.20 10.62
N ALA A 191 25.44 -7.07 9.33
CA ALA A 191 26.80 -6.80 8.86
C ALA A 191 27.31 -5.43 9.33
N ILE A 192 26.46 -4.40 9.29
CA ILE A 192 26.78 -3.05 9.78
C ILE A 192 27.00 -3.08 11.30
N LEU A 193 26.11 -3.71 12.07
CA LEU A 193 26.27 -3.85 13.53
C LEU A 193 27.57 -4.58 13.88
N GLY A 194 27.87 -5.68 13.17
CA GLY A 194 29.14 -6.40 13.34
C GLY A 194 30.36 -5.53 13.05
N LYS A 195 30.32 -4.76 11.95
CA LYS A 195 31.40 -3.83 11.61
C LYS A 195 31.56 -2.73 12.64
N ILE A 196 30.47 -2.11 13.09
CA ILE A 196 30.52 -1.06 14.13
C ILE A 196 31.10 -1.62 15.44
N GLY A 197 30.70 -2.83 15.84
CA GLY A 197 31.27 -3.53 16.99
C GLY A 197 32.79 -3.73 16.86
N GLU A 198 33.24 -4.26 15.71
CA GLU A 198 34.65 -4.45 15.39
C GLU A 198 35.43 -3.11 15.40
N TYR A 199 34.86 -2.04 14.83
CA TYR A 199 35.45 -0.70 14.88
C TYR A 199 35.53 -0.15 16.31
N GLY A 200 34.52 -0.39 17.13
CA GLY A 200 34.51 0.02 18.54
C GLY A 200 35.59 -0.69 19.36
N GLU A 201 35.73 -2.00 19.21
CA GLU A 201 36.80 -2.79 19.86
C GLU A 201 38.18 -2.34 19.39
N ASN A 202 38.39 -2.19 18.08
CA ASN A 202 39.64 -1.71 17.53
C ASN A 202 39.99 -0.29 18.00
N TYR A 203 39.00 0.60 18.08
CA TYR A 203 39.21 1.95 18.61
C TYR A 203 39.62 1.94 20.09
N ALA A 204 38.96 1.13 20.92
CA ALA A 204 39.32 0.98 22.33
C ALA A 204 40.74 0.42 22.50
N MET A 205 41.13 -0.55 21.67
CA MET A 205 42.49 -1.10 21.68
C MET A 205 43.52 -0.06 21.26
N VAL A 206 43.29 0.66 20.16
CA VAL A 206 44.19 1.73 19.70
C VAL A 206 44.32 2.84 20.74
N HIS A 207 43.24 3.22 21.41
CA HIS A 207 43.27 4.21 22.48
C HIS A 207 44.14 3.74 23.66
N LYS A 208 43.97 2.48 24.09
CA LYS A 208 44.80 1.87 25.14
C LYS A 208 46.28 1.83 24.76
N ASP A 209 46.60 1.49 23.51
CA ASP A 209 47.97 1.47 23.02
C ASP A 209 48.57 2.88 22.95
N LEU A 210 47.77 3.88 22.56
CA LEU A 210 48.16 5.29 22.61
C LEU A 210 48.43 5.77 24.04
N ASP A 211 47.60 5.40 25.01
CA ASP A 211 47.81 5.73 26.42
C ASP A 211 49.08 5.08 26.97
N ASN A 212 49.32 3.81 26.62
CA ASN A 212 50.54 3.10 27.00
C ASN A 212 51.78 3.74 26.37
N LEU A 213 51.70 4.13 25.11
CA LEU A 213 52.78 4.83 24.40
C LEU A 213 53.04 6.19 25.04
N HIS A 214 51.99 6.98 25.31
CA HIS A 214 52.11 8.25 26.01
C HIS A 214 52.76 8.05 27.38
N GLY A 215 52.30 7.07 28.18
CA GLY A 215 52.90 6.75 29.47
C GLY A 215 54.37 6.34 29.36
N THR A 216 54.75 5.60 28.32
CA THR A 216 56.14 5.18 28.08
C THR A 216 57.01 6.35 27.64
N VAL A 217 56.52 7.17 26.71
CA VAL A 217 57.20 8.39 26.25
C VAL A 217 57.38 9.36 27.42
N ALA A 218 56.36 9.56 28.26
CA ALA A 218 56.48 10.40 29.45
C ALA A 218 57.55 9.87 30.42
N LYS A 219 57.58 8.55 30.66
CA LYS A 219 58.60 7.91 31.51
C LYS A 219 60.02 8.03 30.95
N LEU A 220 60.19 8.10 29.63
CA LEU A 220 61.50 8.27 29.00
C LEU A 220 61.91 9.75 28.89
N MET A 221 60.97 10.61 28.52
CA MET A 221 61.22 12.04 28.29
C MET A 221 61.42 12.81 29.58
N ASN A 222 60.64 12.55 30.62
CA ASN A 222 60.72 13.32 31.88
C ASN A 222 62.12 13.23 32.50
N PRO A 223 62.73 12.04 32.70
CA PRO A 223 64.09 11.95 33.23
C PRO A 223 65.15 12.58 32.31
N LEU A 224 64.97 12.53 30.99
CA LEU A 224 65.91 13.18 30.06
C LEU A 224 65.85 14.71 30.19
N ILE A 225 64.64 15.26 30.29
CA ILE A 225 64.42 16.70 30.50
C ILE A 225 64.99 17.12 31.86
N ASP A 226 64.72 16.35 32.91
CA ASP A 226 65.20 16.62 34.27
C ASP A 226 66.74 16.60 34.31
N ASN A 227 67.38 15.57 33.75
CA ASN A 227 68.83 15.47 33.67
C ASN A 227 69.45 16.63 32.86
N VAL A 228 68.84 17.03 31.74
CA VAL A 228 69.32 18.18 30.95
C VAL A 228 69.23 19.48 31.76
N ASN A 229 68.14 19.68 32.51
CA ASN A 229 67.95 20.85 33.37
C ASN A 229 68.95 20.88 34.53
N GLU A 230 69.23 19.73 35.16
CA GLU A 230 70.25 19.59 36.19
C GLU A 230 71.65 19.89 35.65
N MET A 231 72.03 19.34 34.49
CA MET A 231 73.31 19.64 33.85
C MET A 231 73.44 21.14 33.53
N LYS A 232 72.38 21.79 33.06
CA LYS A 232 72.35 23.24 32.82
C LYS A 232 72.55 24.06 34.09
N LYS A 233 72.11 23.55 35.23
CA LYS A 233 72.22 24.21 36.54
C LYS A 233 73.60 24.04 37.15
N VAL A 234 74.27 22.91 36.90
CA VAL A 234 75.65 22.64 37.35
C VAL A 234 76.69 23.30 36.45
N SER A 235 76.38 23.51 35.17
CA SER A 235 77.26 24.19 34.20
C SER A 235 77.21 25.73 34.27
N LYS A 236 76.45 26.31 35.19
CA LYS A 236 76.38 27.74 35.47
C LYS A 236 77.07 28.05 36.79
#